data_AF-F6SQA2-F1
#
_entry.id   AF-F6SQA2-F1
#
_cell.length_a   1.000
_cell.length_b   1.000
_cell.length_c   1.000
_cell.angle_alpha   90.00
_cell.angle_beta   90.00
_cell.angle_gamma   90.00
#
_symmetry.space_group_name_H-M   'P 1'
#
loop_
_entity.id
_entity.type
_entity.pdbx_description
1 polymer ?
#
loop_
_entity_poly.entity_id
_entity_poly.type
_entity_poly.pdbx_seq_one_letter_code
_entity_poly.pdbx_strand_id
1 'polypeptide(L)'
;MTAYLPDNGEGREVLRLLKKAFFARLIFTIGRSVTTGLDNQIIWNGIHHKTNTHGGAMGLGYPDPDYLNRVKDELRAKGIQ
;
A
#
# COMPACT_ATOMS: atom_id res chain seq x y z
N MET A 1 7.77 6.25 -7.20
CA MET A 1 7.61 6.20 -5.72
C MET A 1 8.27 4.93 -5.21
N THR A 2 8.61 4.88 -3.91
CA THR A 2 9.17 3.69 -3.26
C THR A 2 8.30 3.32 -2.06
N ALA A 3 8.16 2.03 -1.77
CA ALA A 3 7.46 1.53 -0.60
C ALA A 3 8.32 0.50 0.15
N TYR A 4 8.08 0.36 1.45
CA TYR A 4 8.93 -0.43 2.35
C TYR A 4 8.11 -1.48 3.12
N LEU A 5 8.65 -2.69 3.15
CA LEU A 5 8.15 -3.81 3.96
C LEU A 5 9.32 -4.37 4.79
N PRO A 6 9.06 -4.87 6.01
CA PRO A 6 10.08 -5.61 6.75
C PRO A 6 10.43 -6.90 6.01
N ASP A 7 11.71 -7.24 5.95
CA ASP A 7 12.16 -8.50 5.34
C ASP A 7 12.03 -9.67 6.34
N ASN A 8 10.78 -10.02 6.67
CA ASN A 8 10.42 -11.16 7.49
C ASN A 8 9.35 -12.01 6.79
N GLY A 9 8.95 -13.13 7.40
CA GLY A 9 8.00 -14.07 6.79
C GLY A 9 6.68 -13.39 6.38
N GLU A 10 6.14 -12.55 7.25
CA GLU A 10 4.90 -11.83 6.99
C GLU A 10 5.04 -10.74 5.92
N GLY A 11 6.12 -9.96 5.96
CA GLY A 11 6.41 -8.93 4.96
C GLY A 11 6.60 -9.52 3.56
N ARG A 12 7.25 -10.70 3.45
CA ARG A 12 7.37 -11.43 2.18
C ARG A 12 6.03 -11.94 1.66
N GLU A 13 5.14 -12.37 2.54
CA GLU A 13 3.76 -12.73 2.17
C GLU A 13 3.02 -11.52 1.59
N VAL A 14 3.05 -10.38 2.28
CA VAL A 14 2.45 -9.12 1.79
C VAL A 14 3.05 -8.71 0.44
N LEU A 15 4.37 -8.81 0.26
CA LEU A 15 5.01 -8.53 -1.03
C LEU A 15 4.47 -9.42 -2.16
N ARG A 16 4.23 -10.71 -1.90
CA ARG A 16 3.62 -11.63 -2.88
C ARG A 16 2.22 -11.17 -3.27
N LEU A 17 1.41 -10.75 -2.30
CA LEU A 17 0.05 -10.25 -2.54
C LEU A 17 0.04 -8.93 -3.31
N LEU A 18 0.91 -7.98 -2.95
CA LEU A 18 1.06 -6.71 -3.66
C LEU A 18 1.48 -6.93 -5.11
N LYS A 19 2.37 -7.90 -5.38
CA LYS A 19 2.70 -8.30 -6.76
C LYS A 19 1.48 -8.80 -7.51
N LYS A 20 0.66 -9.67 -6.92
CA LYS A 20 -0.61 -10.13 -7.53
C LYS A 20 -1.55 -8.94 -7.82
N ALA A 21 -1.74 -8.04 -6.85
CA ALA A 21 -2.56 -6.86 -7.01
C ALA A 21 -2.04 -5.91 -8.11
N PHE A 22 -0.71 -5.78 -8.25
CA PHE A 22 -0.09 -5.00 -9.32
C PHE A 22 -0.40 -5.59 -10.70
N PHE A 23 -0.23 -6.90 -10.89
CA PHE A 23 -0.57 -7.57 -12.15
C PHE A 23 -2.07 -7.51 -12.47
N ALA A 24 -2.92 -7.50 -11.44
CA ALA A 24 -4.36 -7.28 -11.58
C ALA A 24 -4.74 -5.81 -11.79
N ARG A 25 -3.77 -4.87 -11.88
CA ARG A 25 -3.98 -3.42 -12.07
C ARG A 25 -4.74 -2.76 -10.91
N LEU A 26 -4.62 -3.29 -9.69
CA LEU A 26 -5.36 -2.84 -8.51
C LEU A 26 -4.58 -1.89 -7.59
N ILE A 27 -3.27 -1.68 -7.79
CA ILE A 27 -2.45 -0.81 -6.93
C ILE A 27 -2.77 0.68 -7.14
N PHE A 28 -2.96 1.09 -8.40
CA PHE A 28 -3.18 2.48 -8.78
C PHE A 28 -4.42 2.63 -9.66
N THR A 29 -4.95 3.85 -9.68
CA THR A 29 -5.99 4.28 -10.62
C THR A 29 -5.72 5.72 -11.07
N ILE A 30 -6.48 6.22 -12.04
CA ILE A 30 -6.45 7.62 -12.45
C ILE A 30 -7.62 8.33 -11.76
N GLY A 31 -7.36 9.47 -11.14
CA GLY A 31 -8.38 10.26 -10.47
C GLY A 31 -7.87 11.60 -9.95
N ARG A 32 -8.59 12.17 -8.99
CA ARG A 32 -8.19 13.40 -8.32
C ARG A 32 -7.21 13.12 -7.19
N SER A 33 -6.04 13.75 -7.24
CA SER A 33 -5.05 13.70 -6.18
C SER A 33 -5.53 14.50 -4.98
N VAL A 34 -5.63 13.85 -3.82
CA VAL A 34 -6.04 14.52 -2.57
C VAL A 34 -4.97 15.48 -2.07
N THR A 35 -3.69 15.17 -2.28
CA THR A 35 -2.57 15.99 -1.79
C THR A 35 -2.33 17.24 -2.63
N THR A 36 -2.58 17.17 -3.95
CA THR A 36 -2.34 18.29 -4.87
C THR A 36 -3.64 18.96 -5.36
N GLY A 37 -4.79 18.32 -5.16
CA GLY A 37 -6.09 18.80 -5.62
C GLY A 37 -6.35 18.66 -7.12
N LEU A 38 -5.38 18.15 -7.90
CA LEU A 38 -5.42 18.06 -9.35
C LEU A 38 -6.11 16.78 -9.85
N ASP A 39 -6.85 16.90 -10.94
CA ASP A 39 -7.46 15.78 -11.67
C ASP A 39 -6.47 15.10 -12.64
N ASN A 40 -6.88 13.94 -13.17
CA ASN A 40 -6.11 13.14 -14.12
C ASN A 40 -4.72 12.73 -13.61
N GLN A 41 -4.61 12.46 -12.31
CA GLN A 41 -3.38 12.02 -11.67
C GLN A 41 -3.41 10.52 -11.39
N ILE A 42 -2.21 9.91 -11.37
CA ILE A 42 -2.05 8.55 -10.83
C ILE A 42 -2.18 8.64 -9.31
N ILE A 43 -3.16 7.93 -8.76
CA ILE A 43 -3.44 7.90 -7.32
C ILE A 43 -3.47 6.46 -6.80
N TRP A 44 -3.32 6.32 -5.48
CA TRP A 44 -3.50 5.06 -4.77
C TRP A 44 -4.94 4.57 -4.90
N ASN A 45 -5.12 3.27 -5.13
CA ASN A 45 -6.43 2.66 -5.27
C ASN A 45 -6.91 1.95 -3.98
N GLY A 46 -6.69 2.59 -2.83
CA GLY A 46 -7.16 2.09 -1.52
C GLY A 46 -6.35 0.94 -0.92
N ILE A 47 -5.11 0.71 -1.37
CA ILE A 47 -4.15 -0.19 -0.73
C ILE A 47 -3.00 0.66 -0.19
N HIS A 48 -2.89 0.75 1.13
CA HIS A 48 -1.93 1.63 1.79
C HIS A 48 -0.51 1.06 1.72
N HIS A 49 0.43 1.91 1.33
CA HIS A 49 1.85 1.60 1.28
C HIS A 49 2.61 2.47 2.26
N LYS A 50 3.65 1.89 2.88
CA LYS A 50 4.61 2.65 3.69
C LYS A 50 5.65 3.28 2.79
N THR A 51 5.57 4.59 2.57
CA THR A 51 6.52 5.35 1.74
C THR A 51 7.68 5.95 2.54
N ASN A 52 7.72 5.68 3.84
CA ASN A 52 8.81 6.07 4.73
C ASN A 52 9.24 4.87 5.59
N THR A 53 10.50 4.81 5.99
CA THR A 53 11.01 3.79 6.92
C THR A 53 10.83 4.19 8.39
N HIS A 54 10.54 5.47 8.66
CA HIS A 54 10.36 6.03 10.00
C HIS A 54 9.15 6.99 10.06
N GLY A 55 8.80 7.48 11.25
CA GLY A 55 7.71 8.45 11.45
C GLY A 55 6.35 7.81 11.82
N GLY A 56 6.33 6.50 12.02
CA GLY A 56 5.14 5.75 12.46
C GLY A 56 3.95 5.83 11.50
N ALA A 57 2.77 5.42 11.99
CA ALA A 57 1.55 5.37 11.19
C ALA A 57 1.21 6.72 10.51
N MET A 58 1.31 7.83 11.24
CA MET A 58 1.01 9.18 10.75
C MET A 58 2.00 9.67 9.68
N GLY A 59 3.26 9.24 9.76
CA GLY A 59 4.31 9.56 8.79
C GLY A 59 4.37 8.63 7.59
N LEU A 60 3.36 7.78 7.38
CA LEU A 60 3.36 6.71 6.37
C LEU A 60 4.60 5.79 6.48
N GLY A 61 5.08 5.58 7.70
CA GLY A 61 6.26 4.77 7.98
C GLY A 61 6.12 3.86 9.19
N TYR A 62 7.25 3.43 9.74
CA TYR A 62 7.33 2.54 10.90
C TYR A 62 7.80 3.29 12.15
N PRO A 63 7.53 2.80 13.37
CA PRO A 63 6.75 1.60 13.70
C PRO A 63 5.25 1.78 13.47
N ASP A 64 4.61 0.73 12.94
CA ASP A 64 3.15 0.61 12.80
C ASP A 64 2.82 -0.89 12.91
N PRO A 65 2.54 -1.39 14.12
CA PRO A 65 2.41 -2.83 14.37
C PRO A 65 1.22 -3.47 13.65
N ASP A 66 0.19 -2.68 13.33
CA ASP A 66 -1.04 -3.17 12.72
C ASP A 66 -1.02 -3.09 11.18
N TYR A 67 0.04 -2.53 10.60
CA TYR A 67 0.12 -2.27 9.17
C TYR A 67 -0.01 -3.54 8.32
N LEU A 68 0.69 -4.62 8.65
CA LEU A 68 0.69 -5.83 7.83
C LEU A 68 -0.68 -6.53 7.83
N ASN A 69 -1.40 -6.49 8.95
CA ASN A 69 -2.78 -6.97 9.02
C ASN A 69 -3.71 -6.09 8.17
N ARG A 70 -3.61 -4.76 8.35
CA ARG A 70 -4.45 -3.79 7.63
C ARG A 70 -4.29 -3.88 6.12
N VAL A 71 -3.06 -3.96 5.61
CA VAL A 71 -2.83 -4.06 4.16
C VAL A 71 -3.30 -5.40 3.59
N LYS A 72 -3.23 -6.50 4.36
CA LYS A 72 -3.80 -7.80 3.96
C LYS A 72 -5.33 -7.71 3.83
N ASP A 73 -6.00 -7.01 4.74
CA ASP A 73 -7.45 -6.84 4.67
C ASP A 73 -7.88 -5.94 3.49
N GLU A 74 -7.12 -4.89 3.20
CA GLU A 74 -7.31 -4.06 2.00
C GLU A 74 -7.13 -4.87 0.71
N LEU A 75 -6.11 -5.72 0.66
CA LEU A 75 -5.88 -6.65 -0.45
C LEU A 75 -7.02 -7.66 -0.59
N ARG A 76 -7.51 -8.22 0.52
CA ARG A 76 -8.65 -9.15 0.55
C ARG A 76 -9.93 -8.48 0.06
N ALA A 77 -10.19 -7.24 0.46
CA ALA A 77 -11.33 -6.45 0.00
C ALA A 77 -11.28 -6.18 -1.52
N LYS A 78 -10.09 -6.26 -2.13
CA LYS A 78 -9.86 -6.18 -3.57
C LYS A 78 -9.81 -7.56 -4.27
N GLY A 79 -10.09 -8.65 -3.55
CA GLY A 79 -10.10 -10.02 -4.08
C GLY A 79 -8.73 -10.69 -4.19
N ILE A 80 -7.71 -10.22 -3.46
CA ILE A 80 -6.34 -10.75 -3.50
C ILE A 80 -6.02 -11.55 -2.23
N GLN A 81 -5.59 -12.81 -2.37
CA GLN A 81 -5.16 -13.73 -1.30
C GLN A 81 -3.97 -14.64 -1.72
#